data_AF-A0A949Y1M4-F1
#
_entry.id   AF-A0A949Y1M4-F1
#
_cell.length_a   1.000
_cell.length_b   1.000
_cell.length_c   1.000
_cell.angle_alpha   90.00
_cell.angle_beta   90.00
_cell.angle_gamma   90.00
#
_symmetry.space_group_name_H-M   'P 1'
#
loop_
_entity.id
_entity.type
_entity.pdbx_description
1 polymer ?
#
loop_
_entity_poly.entity_id
_entity_poly.type
_entity_poly.pdbx_seq_one_letter_code
_entity_poly.pdbx_strand_id
1 'polypeptide(L)'
;MKTYRSLLVAALCALAVGAPALSLADSISDATPGTTPASSAAPHHHRGWTAMIQQLDLSQQQQAQIKTLITNYKQAHPKGSQPDPAARKQLHEQILAILTPAQRTKYEQLKQQWHKEREGQNPSPSPK
;
A
#
# COMPACT_ATOMS: atom_id res chain seq x y z
N MET A 1 17.70 34.66 -13.81
CA MET A 1 17.67 33.94 -15.11
C MET A 1 18.78 32.90 -15.13
N LYS A 2 18.44 31.61 -15.28
CA LYS A 2 19.27 30.57 -15.91
C LYS A 2 18.41 29.32 -16.10
N THR A 3 17.92 29.18 -17.32
CA THR A 3 17.20 28.06 -17.89
C THR A 3 18.19 26.98 -18.32
N TYR A 4 17.99 25.73 -17.90
CA TYR A 4 18.58 24.57 -18.58
C TYR A 4 17.46 23.77 -19.23
N ARG A 5 17.32 24.03 -20.53
CA ARG A 5 16.63 23.19 -21.53
C ARG A 5 17.60 22.10 -22.00
N SER A 6 17.03 21.07 -22.63
CA SER A 6 17.69 20.03 -23.46
C SER A 6 18.26 18.83 -22.67
N LEU A 7 18.08 17.56 -23.06
CA LEU A 7 17.65 16.94 -24.32
C LEU A 7 17.22 15.47 -24.08
N LEU A 8 16.30 15.02 -24.94
CA LEU A 8 16.01 13.64 -25.39
C LEU A 8 17.11 12.59 -25.17
N VAL A 9 16.72 11.37 -24.78
CA VAL A 9 17.04 10.13 -25.52
C VAL A 9 15.91 9.11 -25.31
N ALA A 10 15.31 8.70 -26.42
CA ALA A 10 14.47 7.51 -26.51
C ALA A 10 15.35 6.25 -26.56
N ALA A 11 15.00 5.23 -25.80
CA ALA A 11 15.57 3.89 -25.97
C ALA A 11 14.44 2.86 -25.93
N LEU A 12 14.01 2.49 -27.14
CA LEU A 12 13.30 1.26 -27.45
C LEU A 12 14.21 0.07 -27.11
N CYS A 13 13.79 -0.79 -26.19
CA CYS A 13 14.24 -2.18 -26.17
C CYS A 13 13.02 -3.08 -25.98
N ALA A 14 12.60 -3.70 -27.09
CA ALA A 14 11.84 -4.94 -27.09
C ALA A 14 12.77 -6.12 -26.75
N LEU A 15 12.16 -7.28 -26.43
CA LEU A 15 12.72 -8.63 -26.11
C LEU A 15 12.51 -8.99 -24.62
N ALA A 16 12.06 -10.18 -24.23
CA ALA A 16 11.60 -11.38 -24.92
C ALA A 16 10.85 -12.27 -23.91
N VAL A 17 10.10 -13.23 -24.46
CA VAL A 17 9.34 -14.30 -23.81
C VAL A 17 10.19 -15.17 -22.88
N GLY A 18 9.61 -15.57 -21.74
CA GLY A 18 10.12 -16.66 -20.91
C GLY A 18 9.14 -16.99 -19.78
N ALA A 19 8.28 -17.99 -19.98
CA ALA A 19 7.44 -18.56 -18.94
C ALA A 19 8.24 -19.61 -18.16
N PRO A 20 8.40 -19.49 -16.82
CA PRO A 20 8.89 -20.60 -16.01
C PRO A 20 7.74 -21.52 -15.59
N ALA A 21 7.99 -22.81 -15.75
CA ALA A 21 7.12 -23.94 -15.45
C ALA A 21 6.56 -23.92 -14.00
N LEU A 22 5.28 -24.28 -13.86
CA LEU A 22 4.65 -24.57 -12.58
C LEU A 22 5.09 -25.95 -12.09
N SER A 23 5.95 -25.99 -11.06
CA SER A 23 6.14 -27.18 -10.23
C SER A 23 4.99 -27.27 -9.22
N LEU A 24 4.13 -28.27 -9.37
CA LEU A 24 3.19 -28.71 -8.34
C LEU A 24 3.94 -29.73 -7.45
N ALA A 25 4.44 -29.26 -6.31
CA ALA A 25 4.95 -30.13 -5.26
C ALA A 25 3.91 -30.24 -4.15
N ASP A 26 3.54 -31.49 -3.91
CA ASP A 26 2.69 -32.03 -2.88
C ASP A 26 3.17 -31.66 -1.47
N SER A 27 2.25 -31.27 -0.59
CA SER A 27 2.47 -31.21 0.86
C SER A 27 1.14 -31.38 1.58
N ILE A 28 0.73 -32.64 1.74
CA ILE A 28 -0.23 -33.06 2.76
C ILE A 28 0.45 -32.94 4.14
N SER A 29 0.17 -31.85 4.85
CA SER A 29 0.50 -31.73 6.27
C SER A 29 -0.72 -32.07 7.12
N ASP A 30 -0.62 -33.26 7.71
CA ASP A 30 -0.90 -33.61 9.10
C ASP A 30 -1.89 -32.71 9.87
N ALA A 31 -3.02 -33.32 10.24
CA ALA A 31 -4.04 -32.73 11.07
C ALA A 31 -3.67 -32.83 12.56
N THR A 32 -3.32 -31.71 13.19
CA THR A 32 -3.29 -31.56 14.65
C THR A 32 -4.52 -30.76 15.12
N PRO A 33 -5.37 -31.30 16.00
CA PRO A 33 -6.51 -30.56 16.54
C PRO A 33 -6.12 -29.72 17.77
N GLY A 34 -6.59 -28.46 17.76
CA GLY A 34 -7.20 -27.83 18.93
C GLY A 34 -6.27 -27.22 19.99
N THR A 35 -5.85 -25.97 19.76
CA THR A 35 -5.70 -25.00 20.87
C THR A 35 -6.32 -23.68 20.40
N THR A 36 -7.39 -23.28 21.07
CA THR A 36 -8.14 -22.03 20.85
C THR A 36 -7.33 -20.82 21.34
N PRO A 37 -6.92 -19.87 20.47
CA PRO A 37 -6.48 -18.58 20.93
C PRO A 37 -7.71 -17.71 21.25
N ALA A 38 -7.72 -17.19 22.47
CA ALA A 38 -8.70 -16.25 22.99
C ALA A 38 -8.75 -14.93 22.19
N SER A 39 -9.92 -14.30 22.30
CA SER A 39 -10.43 -13.14 21.59
C SER A 39 -9.52 -11.91 21.47
N SER A 40 -9.49 -11.36 20.26
CA SER A 40 -9.84 -9.97 19.93
C SER A 40 -8.98 -8.83 20.51
N ALA A 41 -7.87 -8.54 19.83
CA ALA A 41 -7.34 -7.18 19.74
C ALA A 41 -7.31 -6.79 18.26
N ALA A 42 -8.31 -6.04 17.78
CA ALA A 42 -8.43 -5.62 16.39
C ALA A 42 -7.32 -4.61 16.01
N PRO A 43 -6.37 -4.95 15.11
CA PRO A 43 -5.40 -4.01 14.58
C PRO A 43 -5.74 -3.74 13.10
N HIS A 44 -6.79 -2.96 12.84
CA HIS A 44 -7.33 -2.79 11.48
C HIS A 44 -7.03 -1.44 10.82
N HIS A 45 -5.95 -0.75 11.19
CA HIS A 45 -5.68 0.59 10.64
C HIS A 45 -4.77 0.63 9.39
N HIS A 46 -3.98 -0.42 9.12
CA HIS A 46 -2.98 -0.39 8.06
C HIS A 46 -3.49 -0.88 6.69
N ARG A 47 -4.50 -1.74 6.66
CA ARG A 47 -4.97 -2.37 5.41
C ARG A 47 -5.77 -1.41 4.52
N GLY A 48 -6.45 -0.43 5.11
CA GLY A 48 -7.31 0.49 4.36
C GLY A 48 -6.55 1.42 3.42
N TRP A 49 -5.42 1.98 3.88
CA TRP A 49 -4.70 2.97 3.09
C TRP A 49 -3.98 2.40 1.87
N THR A 50 -3.28 1.27 2.03
CA THR A 50 -2.66 0.58 0.88
C THR A 50 -3.70 0.07 -0.10
N ALA A 51 -4.88 -0.37 0.38
CA ALA A 51 -5.97 -0.76 -0.50
C ALA A 51 -6.48 0.43 -1.35
N MET A 52 -6.63 1.62 -0.76
CA MET A 52 -7.03 2.82 -1.52
C MET A 52 -6.04 3.17 -2.63
N ILE A 53 -4.73 3.05 -2.37
CA ILE A 53 -3.71 3.30 -3.40
C ILE A 53 -3.78 2.26 -4.54
N GLN A 54 -4.09 1.00 -4.22
CA GLN A 54 -4.23 -0.05 -5.23
C GLN A 54 -5.46 0.13 -6.13
N GLN A 55 -6.47 0.89 -5.68
CA GLN A 55 -7.65 1.25 -6.50
C GLN A 55 -7.38 2.41 -7.49
N LEU A 56 -6.20 3.04 -7.39
CA LEU A 56 -5.76 4.03 -8.37
C LEU A 56 -5.21 3.29 -9.60
N ASP A 57 -5.48 3.85 -10.77
CA ASP A 57 -4.94 3.37 -12.05
C ASP A 57 -3.47 3.74 -12.16
N LEU A 58 -2.62 3.08 -11.36
CA LEU A 58 -1.18 3.34 -11.27
C LEU A 58 -0.45 2.69 -12.44
N SER A 59 0.49 3.43 -13.06
CA SER A 59 1.40 2.83 -14.04
C SER A 59 2.32 1.80 -13.38
N GLN A 60 2.84 0.85 -14.16
CA GLN A 60 3.79 -0.16 -13.65
C GLN A 60 5.00 0.49 -12.96
N GLN A 61 5.50 1.61 -13.51
CA GLN A 61 6.61 2.35 -12.92
C GLN A 61 6.23 2.98 -11.57
N GLN A 62 5.04 3.59 -11.46
CA GLN A 62 4.56 4.15 -10.18
C GLN A 62 4.39 3.04 -9.13
N GLN A 63 3.83 1.89 -9.51
CA GLN A 63 3.69 0.74 -8.63
C GLN A 63 5.04 0.23 -8.10
N ALA A 64 6.05 0.12 -8.97
CA ALA A 64 7.39 -0.29 -8.59
C ALA A 64 8.04 0.68 -7.60
N GLN A 65 7.91 1.99 -7.84
CA GLN A 65 8.42 3.03 -6.94
C GLN A 65 7.73 2.96 -5.56
N ILE A 66 6.40 2.90 -5.54
CA ILE A 66 5.61 2.80 -4.30
C ILE A 66 5.98 1.52 -3.53
N LYS A 67 6.10 0.38 -4.21
CA LYS A 67 6.51 -0.89 -3.60
C LYS A 67 7.89 -0.79 -2.95
N THR A 68 8.83 -0.10 -3.58
CA THR A 68 10.17 0.13 -3.04
C THR A 68 10.10 0.96 -1.76
N LEU A 69 9.36 2.08 -1.77
CA LEU A 69 9.18 2.93 -0.58
C LEU A 69 8.55 2.17 0.60
N ILE A 70 7.50 1.39 0.33
CA ILE A 70 6.84 0.56 1.36
C ILE A 70 7.79 -0.50 1.90
N THR A 71 8.58 -1.14 1.03
CA THR A 71 9.54 -2.17 1.43
C THR A 71 10.62 -1.57 2.34
N ASN A 72 11.19 -0.43 1.95
CA ASN A 72 12.20 0.28 2.74
C ASN A 72 11.64 0.70 4.10
N TYR A 73 10.42 1.25 4.14
CA TYR A 73 9.74 1.59 5.39
C TYR A 73 9.54 0.35 6.28
N LYS A 74 9.09 -0.78 5.72
CA LYS A 74 8.89 -2.03 6.48
C LYS A 74 10.19 -2.60 7.02
N GLN A 75 11.30 -2.42 6.31
CA GLN A 75 12.63 -2.84 6.77
C GLN A 75 13.11 -1.96 7.93
N ALA A 76 12.89 -0.65 7.85
CA ALA A 76 13.24 0.29 8.93
C ALA A 76 12.34 0.14 10.17
N HIS A 77 11.08 -0.26 9.98
CA HIS A 77 10.09 -0.45 11.04
C HIS A 77 9.58 -1.89 11.08
N PRO A 78 10.37 -2.84 11.64
CA PRO A 78 9.99 -4.24 11.71
C PRO A 78 8.75 -4.44 12.59
N LYS A 79 8.06 -5.57 12.38
CA LYS A 79 6.85 -5.91 13.15
C LYS A 79 7.17 -5.95 14.65
N GLY A 80 6.40 -5.21 15.45
CA GLY A 80 6.60 -5.10 16.90
C GLY A 80 7.41 -3.88 17.35
N SER A 81 8.00 -3.12 16.41
CA SER A 81 8.61 -1.82 16.73
C SER A 81 7.57 -0.78 17.18
N GLN A 82 8.03 0.21 17.95
CA GLN A 82 7.18 1.32 18.38
C GLN A 82 6.67 2.09 17.15
N PRO A 83 5.38 2.46 17.09
CA PRO A 83 4.86 3.24 15.97
C PRO A 83 5.56 4.60 15.83
N ASP A 84 6.07 4.88 14.63
CA ASP A 84 6.63 6.18 14.28
C ASP A 84 5.66 6.96 13.38
N PRO A 85 4.90 7.93 13.93
CA PRO A 85 3.95 8.71 13.14
C PRO A 85 4.63 9.62 12.11
N ALA A 86 5.86 10.09 12.39
CA ALA A 86 6.59 10.96 11.48
C ALA A 86 7.04 10.19 10.24
N ALA A 87 7.61 8.99 10.43
CA ALA A 87 8.01 8.13 9.31
C ALA A 87 6.80 7.69 8.46
N ARG A 88 5.64 7.41 9.08
CA ARG A 88 4.41 7.11 8.34
C ARG A 88 3.93 8.30 7.51
N LYS A 89 4.00 9.51 8.06
CA LYS A 89 3.64 10.74 7.35
C LYS A 89 4.58 10.98 6.17
N GLN A 90 5.89 10.82 6.36
CA GLN A 90 6.88 10.96 5.30
C GLN A 90 6.67 9.94 4.17
N LEU A 91 6.43 8.67 4.50
CA LEU A 91 6.10 7.64 3.51
C LEU A 91 4.87 8.04 2.69
N HIS A 92 3.82 8.54 3.35
CA HIS A 92 2.60 8.98 2.69
C HIS A 92 2.87 10.15 1.74
N GLU A 93 3.61 11.17 2.16
CA GLU A 93 3.98 12.32 1.32
C GLU A 93 4.78 11.92 0.09
N GLN A 94 5.76 11.02 0.25
CA GLN A 94 6.56 10.50 -0.87
C GLN A 94 5.69 9.74 -1.87
N ILE A 95 4.70 8.98 -1.40
CA ILE A 95 3.78 8.26 -2.28
C ILE A 95 2.84 9.23 -3.01
N LEU A 96 2.32 10.26 -2.34
CA LEU A 96 1.53 11.30 -3.00
C LEU A 96 2.34 12.04 -4.07
N ALA A 97 3.64 12.25 -3.86
CA ALA A 97 4.52 12.89 -4.82
C ALA A 97 4.61 12.11 -6.15
N ILE A 98 4.49 10.78 -6.11
CA ILE A 98 4.52 9.89 -7.29
C ILE A 98 3.20 9.95 -8.08
N LEU A 99 2.08 10.27 -7.42
CA LEU A 99 0.77 10.32 -8.05
C LEU A 99 0.62 11.54 -8.96
N THR A 100 -0.09 11.36 -10.08
CA THR A 100 -0.52 12.46 -10.94
C THR A 100 -1.58 13.33 -10.24
N PRO A 101 -1.78 14.59 -10.66
CA PRO A 101 -2.81 15.44 -10.08
C PRO A 101 -4.21 14.79 -10.09
N ALA A 102 -4.58 14.13 -11.19
CA ALA A 102 -5.85 13.43 -11.32
C ALA A 102 -5.98 12.25 -10.34
N GLN A 103 -4.91 11.47 -10.15
CA GLN A 103 -4.87 10.36 -9.19
C GLN A 103 -4.99 10.87 -7.75
N ARG A 104 -4.40 12.02 -7.42
CA ARG A 104 -4.54 12.64 -6.08
C ARG A 104 -5.98 13.03 -5.78
N THR A 105 -6.69 13.61 -6.75
CA THR A 105 -8.12 13.92 -6.60
C THR A 105 -8.94 12.66 -6.32
N LYS A 106 -8.73 11.58 -7.09
CA LYS A 106 -9.41 10.28 -6.87
C LYS A 106 -9.09 9.72 -5.48
N TYR A 107 -7.83 9.80 -5.06
CA TYR A 107 -7.38 9.39 -3.74
C TYR A 107 -8.08 10.16 -2.61
N GLU A 108 -8.20 11.48 -2.73
CA GLU A 108 -8.91 12.31 -1.73
C GLU A 108 -10.39 11.96 -1.65
N GLN A 109 -11.03 11.69 -2.79
CA GLN A 109 -12.43 11.24 -2.83
C GLN A 109 -12.62 9.89 -2.12
N LEU A 110 -11.76 8.90 -2.44
CA LEU A 110 -11.77 7.58 -1.78
C LEU A 110 -11.54 7.72 -0.27
N LYS A 111 -10.61 8.58 0.14
CA LYS A 111 -10.34 8.87 1.55
C LYS A 111 -11.58 9.44 2.25
N GLN A 112 -12.27 10.41 1.64
CA GLN A 112 -13.50 10.98 2.20
C GLN A 112 -14.62 9.95 2.31
N GLN A 113 -14.79 9.10 1.29
CA GLN A 113 -15.78 8.01 1.32
C GLN A 113 -15.49 7.05 2.46
N TRP A 114 -14.24 6.62 2.60
CA TRP A 114 -13.82 5.72 3.67
C TRP A 114 -14.02 6.32 5.07
N HIS A 115 -13.80 7.63 5.25
CA HIS A 115 -14.09 8.31 6.51
C HIS A 115 -15.60 8.28 6.83
N LYS A 116 -16.46 8.58 5.86
CA LYS A 116 -17.92 8.56 6.04
C LYS A 116 -18.45 7.18 6.41
N GLU A 117 -17.94 6.12 5.75
CA GLU A 117 -18.32 4.74 6.06
C GLU A 117 -17.97 4.36 7.50
N ARG A 118 -16.80 4.80 7.98
CA ARG A 118 -16.37 4.52 9.36
C ARG A 118 -17.13 5.33 10.40
N GLU A 119 -17.49 6.56 10.10
CA GLU A 119 -18.34 7.38 10.97
C GLU A 119 -19.75 6.81 11.07
N GLY A 120 -20.30 6.27 9.97
CA GLY A 120 -21.62 5.62 9.96
C GLY A 120 -21.68 4.28 10.70
N GLN A 121 -20.56 3.57 10.85
CA GLN A 121 -20.50 2.25 11.50
C GLN A 121 -20.14 2.28 12.99
N ASN A 122 -19.74 3.43 13.54
CA ASN A 122 -19.59 3.64 14.98
C ASN A 122 -20.72 4.59 15.46
N PRO A 123 -21.94 4.09 15.75
CA PRO A 123 -22.88 4.89 16.52
C PRO A 123 -22.21 5.17 17.88
N SER A 124 -21.89 6.44 18.16
CA SER A 124 -21.43 6.86 19.48
C SER A 124 -22.38 6.32 20.54
N PRO A 125 -21.91 5.63 21.60
CA PRO A 125 -22.77 5.40 22.76
C PRO A 125 -23.15 6.77 23.33
N SER A 126 -24.42 7.13 23.23
CA SER A 126 -24.97 8.38 23.75
C SER A 126 -24.55 8.60 25.21
N PRO A 127 -24.17 9.82 25.60
CA PRO A 127 -23.98 10.15 27.01
C PRO A 127 -25.34 10.00 27.73
N LYS A 128 -25.34 9.23 28.83
CA LYS A 128 -26.46 9.18 29.78
C LYS A 128 -26.43 10.39 30.71
#